data_AF-A0A0N4XZX5-F1
#
_entry.id   AF-A0A0N4XZX5-F1
#
_cell.length_a   1.000
_cell.length_b   1.000
_cell.length_c   1.000
_cell.angle_alpha   90.00
_cell.angle_beta   90.00
_cell.angle_gamma   90.00
#
_symmetry.space_group_name_H-M   'P 1'
#
loop_
_entity.id
_entity.type
_entity.pdbx_description
1 polymer ?
#
loop_
_entity_poly.entity_id
_entity_poly.type
_entity_poly.pdbx_seq_one_letter_code
_entity_poly.pdbx_strand_id
1 'polypeptide(L)'
;MLSVYSISLLSLFTVMLSLVVDARITNGETLDNNECSPQMNLPLQEVAEKICELCHEFHNHEVPNMRAECRAQCFSTDKFRTCMRMFTNAPKRHSRHSRRHILTTY
;
A
#
# COMPACT_ATOMS: atom_id res chain seq x y z
N MET A 1 0.25 36.61 38.48
CA MET A 1 -0.83 36.79 37.49
C MET A 1 -0.31 36.63 36.07
N LEU A 2 0.60 37.51 35.59
CA LEU A 2 1.21 37.41 34.25
C LEU A 2 1.89 36.05 33.96
N SER A 3 2.62 35.49 34.93
CA SER A 3 3.28 34.17 34.78
C SER A 3 2.29 33.01 34.59
N VAL A 4 1.11 33.09 35.21
CA VAL A 4 0.06 32.05 35.12
C VAL A 4 -0.58 32.09 33.73
N TYR A 5 -0.82 33.28 33.18
CA TYR A 5 -1.28 33.42 31.80
C TYR A 5 -0.27 32.88 30.80
N SER A 6 1.02 33.16 30.99
CA SER A 6 2.08 32.63 30.12
C SER A 6 2.14 31.10 30.14
N ILE A 7 2.02 30.47 31.32
CA ILE A 7 2.00 29.00 31.46
C ILE A 7 0.77 28.40 30.78
N SER A 8 -0.42 29.00 30.97
CA SER A 8 -1.64 28.56 30.31
C SER A 8 -1.57 28.65 28.79
N LEU A 9 -0.99 29.73 28.25
CA LEU A 9 -0.80 29.90 26.81
C LEU A 9 0.18 28.88 26.21
N LEU A 10 1.30 28.62 26.90
CA LEU A 10 2.26 27.60 26.48
C LEU A 10 1.64 26.21 26.47
N SER A 11 0.87 25.86 27.51
CA SER A 11 0.15 24.59 27.59
C SER A 11 -0.83 24.42 26.41
N LEU A 12 -1.66 25.42 26.15
CA LEU A 12 -2.60 25.40 25.01
C LEU A 12 -1.88 25.28 23.67
N PHE A 13 -0.77 26.00 23.49
CA PHE A 13 0.03 25.92 22.27
C PHE A 13 0.61 24.52 22.08
N THR A 14 1.15 23.90 23.13
CA THR A 14 1.68 22.52 23.06
C THR A 14 0.61 21.50 22.71
N VAL A 15 -0.59 21.60 23.30
CA VAL A 15 -1.71 20.71 22.97
C VAL A 15 -2.14 20.88 21.51
N MET A 16 -2.22 22.13 21.03
CA MET A 16 -2.53 22.40 19.62
C MET A 16 -1.45 21.87 18.68
N LEU A 17 -0.16 21.98 19.02
CA LEU A 17 0.91 21.37 18.23
C LEU A 17 0.76 19.85 18.18
N SER A 18 0.50 19.19 19.31
CA SER A 18 0.31 17.73 19.33
C SER A 18 -0.89 17.30 18.47
N LEU A 19 -2.03 18.00 18.57
CA LEU A 19 -3.21 17.73 17.75
C LEU A 19 -2.94 17.97 16.25
N VAL A 20 -2.18 19.01 15.91
CA VAL A 20 -1.76 19.29 14.53
C VAL A 20 -0.78 18.22 14.04
N VAL A 21 0.13 17.75 14.89
CA VAL A 21 1.08 16.68 14.54
C VAL A 21 0.34 15.36 14.34
N ASP A 22 -0.62 14.98 15.19
CA ASP A 22 -1.45 13.78 14.99
C ASP A 22 -2.28 13.87 13.69
N ALA A 23 -2.87 15.04 13.41
CA ALA A 23 -3.58 15.31 12.15
C ALA A 23 -2.64 15.35 10.93
N ARG A 24 -1.36 15.65 11.14
CA ARG A 24 -0.29 15.56 10.14
C ARG A 24 0.27 14.17 10.02
N ILE A 25 0.11 13.27 10.99
CA ILE A 25 0.51 11.86 10.86
C ILE A 25 -0.57 11.08 10.11
N THR A 26 -1.83 11.47 10.21
CA THR A 26 -2.91 10.92 9.37
C THR A 26 -2.87 11.45 7.92
N ASN A 27 -2.30 12.63 7.69
CA ASN A 27 -2.05 13.19 6.34
C ASN A 27 -0.55 13.22 5.97
N GLY A 28 0.28 12.54 6.76
CA GLY A 28 1.73 12.60 6.70
C GLY A 28 2.22 11.47 5.84
N GLU A 29 2.26 11.76 4.55
CA GLU A 29 3.13 11.10 3.60
C GLU A 29 4.49 10.94 4.27
N THR A 30 4.74 9.74 4.81
CA THR A 30 6.09 9.31 5.10
C THR A 30 6.79 9.36 3.76
N LEU A 31 7.67 10.34 3.59
CA LEU A 31 8.62 10.42 2.47
C LEU A 31 9.57 9.23 2.59
N ASP A 32 9.03 8.04 2.32
CA ASP A 32 9.79 6.85 2.02
C ASP A 32 10.26 7.00 0.58
N ASN A 33 11.51 6.62 0.29
CA ASN A 33 12.20 6.86 -0.99
C ASN A 33 11.62 6.04 -2.18
N ASN A 34 10.31 5.80 -2.19
CA ASN A 34 9.54 5.03 -3.16
C ASN A 34 8.42 5.93 -3.73
N GLU A 35 8.75 7.08 -4.29
CA GLU A 35 7.77 7.96 -4.92
C GLU A 35 7.22 7.27 -6.19
N CYS A 36 6.14 6.53 -5.99
CA CYS A 36 5.44 5.84 -7.05
C CYS A 36 4.77 6.85 -7.95
N SER A 37 5.06 6.74 -9.25
CA SER A 37 4.58 7.68 -10.27
C SER A 37 3.10 8.02 -10.07
N PRO A 38 2.68 9.29 -10.27
CA PRO A 38 1.34 9.80 -9.91
C PRO A 38 0.15 9.10 -10.60
N GLN A 39 0.40 8.11 -11.47
CA GLN A 39 -0.63 7.23 -12.01
C GLN A 39 -1.20 6.24 -10.98
N MET A 40 -0.51 6.03 -9.84
CA MET A 40 -1.10 5.43 -8.64
C MET A 40 -1.93 6.49 -7.93
N ASN A 41 -3.23 6.57 -8.26
CA ASN A 41 -4.14 7.41 -7.49
C ASN A 41 -4.17 6.92 -6.03
N LEU A 42 -4.26 7.85 -5.07
CA LEU A 42 -4.30 7.56 -3.62
C LEU A 42 -5.23 6.38 -3.23
N PRO A 43 -6.45 6.25 -3.80
CA PRO A 43 -7.33 5.12 -3.47
C PRO A 43 -6.79 3.76 -3.91
N LEU A 44 -6.08 3.69 -5.04
CA LEU A 44 -5.50 2.44 -5.54
C LEU A 44 -4.28 2.03 -4.70
N GLN A 45 -3.50 3.01 -4.24
CA GLN A 45 -2.39 2.79 -3.33
C GLN A 45 -2.88 2.25 -1.99
N GLU A 46 -3.95 2.81 -1.42
CA GLU A 46 -4.55 2.33 -0.17
C GLU A 46 -5.04 0.88 -0.29
N VAL A 47 -5.72 0.54 -1.39
CA VAL A 47 -6.15 -0.83 -1.65
C VAL A 47 -4.94 -1.76 -1.76
N ALA A 48 -3.88 -1.35 -2.46
CA ALA A 48 -2.67 -2.14 -2.60
C ALA A 48 -1.94 -2.35 -1.26
N GLU A 49 -1.91 -1.33 -0.39
CA GLU A 49 -1.39 -1.44 0.98
C GLU A 49 -2.15 -2.50 1.78
N LYS A 50 -3.49 -2.49 1.72
CA LYS A 50 -4.34 -3.45 2.43
C LYS A 50 -4.17 -4.86 1.92
N ILE A 51 -4.00 -5.05 0.62
CA ILE A 51 -3.65 -6.34 0.02
C ILE A 51 -2.32 -6.86 0.60
N CYS A 52 -1.30 -6.00 0.69
CA CYS A 52 0.00 -6.39 1.23
C CYS A 52 -0.04 -6.72 2.73
N GLU A 53 -0.85 -6.01 3.51
CA GLU A 53 -1.06 -6.30 4.94
C GLU A 53 -1.68 -7.66 5.16
N LEU A 54 -2.83 -7.91 4.56
CA LEU A 54 -3.54 -9.17 4.70
C LEU A 54 -2.70 -10.34 4.16
N CYS A 55 -2.04 -10.15 3.01
CA CYS A 55 -1.16 -11.16 2.44
C CYS A 55 0.01 -11.53 3.36
N HIS A 56 0.58 -10.53 4.05
CA HIS A 56 1.61 -10.78 5.05
C HIS A 56 1.07 -11.61 6.20
N GLU A 57 -0.12 -11.32 6.73
CA GLU A 57 -0.71 -12.14 7.80
C GLU A 57 -0.84 -13.62 7.41
N PHE A 58 -1.24 -13.90 6.17
CA PHE A 58 -1.33 -15.28 5.67
C PHE A 58 0.05 -15.95 5.51
N HIS A 59 1.05 -15.22 5.03
CA HIS A 59 2.36 -15.79 4.66
C HIS A 59 3.46 -15.51 5.70
N ASN A 60 3.16 -14.90 6.85
CA ASN A 60 4.16 -14.44 7.82
C ASN A 60 5.08 -15.57 8.30
N HIS A 61 4.54 -16.78 8.41
CA HIS A 61 5.26 -17.98 8.83
C HIS A 61 6.37 -18.39 7.85
N GLU A 62 6.21 -18.10 6.56
CA GLU A 62 7.16 -18.48 5.51
C GLU A 62 8.00 -17.30 5.00
N VAL A 63 7.39 -16.11 4.96
CA VAL A 63 7.97 -14.89 4.41
C VAL A 63 7.66 -13.72 5.36
N PRO A 64 8.47 -13.51 6.41
CA PRO A 64 8.22 -12.45 7.39
C PRO A 64 8.31 -11.05 6.79
N ASN A 65 9.08 -10.87 5.71
CA ASN A 65 9.22 -9.58 5.01
C ASN A 65 8.19 -9.37 3.89
N MET A 66 7.15 -10.21 3.81
CA MET A 66 6.17 -10.18 2.70
C MET A 66 5.57 -8.79 2.48
N ARG A 67 5.23 -8.06 3.56
CA ARG A 67 4.64 -6.71 3.45
C ARG A 67 5.58 -5.73 2.75
N ALA A 68 6.87 -5.75 3.10
CA ALA A 68 7.86 -4.86 2.50
C ALA A 68 8.14 -5.23 1.04
N GLU A 69 8.32 -6.52 0.74
CA GLU A 69 8.54 -7.00 -0.64
C GLU A 69 7.33 -6.75 -1.56
N CYS A 70 6.13 -6.76 -1.00
CA CYS A 70 4.88 -6.49 -1.71
C CYS A 70 4.76 -5.00 -2.12
N ARG A 71 5.19 -4.07 -1.26
CA ARG A 71 5.16 -2.62 -1.52
C ARG A 71 6.28 -2.15 -2.44
N ALA A 72 7.36 -2.91 -2.52
CA ALA A 72 8.54 -2.56 -3.30
C ALA A 72 8.19 -2.27 -4.77
N GLN A 73 8.99 -1.40 -5.39
CA GLN A 73 8.85 -1.04 -6.81
C GLN A 73 7.41 -0.66 -7.19
N CYS A 74 6.71 0.04 -6.30
CA CYS A 74 5.36 0.53 -6.56
C CYS A 74 4.37 -0.56 -6.90
N PHE A 75 4.38 -1.63 -6.11
CA PHE A 75 3.48 -2.77 -6.26
C PHE A 75 3.61 -3.46 -7.64
N SER A 76 4.75 -3.29 -8.33
CA SER A 76 5.01 -3.97 -9.62
C SER A 76 5.67 -5.34 -9.47
N THR A 77 5.89 -5.79 -8.23
CA THR A 77 6.58 -7.06 -7.94
C THR A 77 5.69 -8.28 -8.14
N ASP A 78 6.33 -9.44 -8.34
CA ASP A 78 5.61 -10.71 -8.38
C ASP A 78 4.99 -11.09 -7.02
N LYS A 79 5.52 -10.54 -5.93
CA LYS A 79 4.94 -10.68 -4.59
C LYS A 79 3.58 -10.00 -4.53
N PHE A 80 3.48 -8.75 -5.00
CA PHE A 80 2.19 -8.07 -5.09
C PHE A 80 1.19 -8.82 -5.98
N ARG A 81 1.62 -9.31 -7.15
CA ARG A 81 0.75 -10.12 -8.03
C ARG A 81 0.27 -11.40 -7.36
N THR A 82 1.11 -12.03 -6.55
CA THR A 82 0.75 -13.25 -5.81
C THR A 82 -0.26 -12.93 -4.72
N CYS A 83 -0.04 -11.86 -3.95
CA CYS A 83 -0.99 -11.38 -2.96
C CYS A 83 -2.33 -11.01 -3.59
N MET A 84 -2.34 -10.29 -4.72
CA MET A 84 -3.57 -9.91 -5.41
C MET A 84 -4.37 -11.14 -5.87
N ARG A 85 -3.71 -12.20 -6.35
CA ARG A 85 -4.37 -13.46 -6.75
C ARG A 85 -5.08 -14.17 -5.59
N MET A 86 -4.70 -13.89 -4.34
CA MET A 86 -5.39 -14.42 -3.17
C MET A 86 -6.77 -13.79 -2.99
N PHE A 87 -6.93 -12.52 -3.35
CA PHE A 87 -8.17 -11.76 -3.21
C PHE A 87 -9.02 -11.76 -4.48
N THR A 88 -8.42 -12.05 -5.63
CA THR A 88 -9.16 -12.20 -6.89
C THR A 88 -9.35 -13.68 -7.19
N ASN A 89 -10.60 -14.15 -7.31
CA ASN A 89 -10.93 -15.47 -7.86
C ASN A 89 -10.61 -15.59 -9.37
N ALA A 90 -9.66 -14.80 -9.88
CA ALA A 90 -9.32 -14.72 -11.28
C ALA A 90 -8.74 -16.07 -11.71
N PRO A 91 -9.43 -16.85 -12.58
CA PRO A 91 -8.89 -18.09 -13.09
C PRO A 91 -7.56 -17.79 -13.77
N LYS A 92 -6.54 -18.62 -13.50
CA LYS A 92 -5.25 -18.57 -14.19
C LYS A 92 -5.57 -18.52 -15.69
N ARG A 93 -5.30 -17.39 -16.36
CA ARG A 93 -5.44 -17.30 -17.82
C ARG A 93 -4.43 -18.27 -18.42
N HIS A 94 -4.86 -19.52 -18.64
CA HIS A 94 -4.13 -20.44 -19.48
C HIS A 94 -4.03 -19.77 -20.84
N SER A 95 -2.80 -19.45 -21.25
CA SER A 95 -2.50 -19.02 -22.61
C SER A 95 -3.04 -20.11 -23.54
N ARG A 96 -4.22 -19.88 -24.13
CA ARG A 96 -4.69 -20.66 -25.27
C ARG A 96 -3.71 -20.34 -26.39
N HIS A 97 -2.67 -21.14 -26.51
CA HIS A 97 -1.93 -21.27 -27.73
C HIS A 97 -2.94 -21.74 -28.79
N SER A 98 -3.43 -20.78 -29.56
CA SER A 98 -4.23 -20.99 -30.75
C SER A 98 -3.36 -21.73 -31.75
N ARG A 99 -3.38 -23.07 -31.69
CA ARG A 99 -2.89 -23.91 -32.77
C ARG A 99 -3.98 -23.88 -33.82
N ARG A 100 -3.94 -22.86 -34.68
CA ARG A 100 -4.65 -22.83 -35.97
C ARG A 100 -4.21 -24.09 -36.73
N HIS A 101 -4.97 -25.17 -36.60
CA HIS A 101 -4.87 -26.27 -37.55
C HIS A 101 -5.49 -25.75 -38.85
N ILE A 102 -4.56 -25.60 -39.79
CA ILE A 102 -4.70 -25.29 -41.21
C ILE A 102 -5.91 -26.00 -41.81
N LEU A 103 -6.81 -25.21 -42.41
CA LEU A 103 -7.75 -25.67 -43.42
C LEU A 103 -6.92 -26.17 -44.61
N THR A 104 -6.77 -27.48 -44.74
CA THR A 104 -6.48 -28.15 -46.01
C THR A 104 -6.99 -29.56 -45.92
N THR A 105 -8.11 -29.87 -46.55
CA THR A 105 -8.21 -31.02 -47.47
C THR A 105 -9.38 -30.74 -48.42
N TYR A 106 -9.09 -30.98 -49.70
CA TYR A 106 -9.96 -30.87 -50.88
C TYR A 106 -11.23 -31.73 -50.78
#